data_AF-A0A968XKR6-F1
#
_entry.id   AF-A0A968XKR6-F1
#
_cell.length_a   1.000
_cell.length_b   1.000
_cell.length_c   1.000
_cell.angle_alpha   90.00
_cell.angle_beta   90.00
_cell.angle_gamma   90.00
#
_symmetry.space_group_name_H-M   'P 1'
#
loop_
_entity.id
_entity.type
_entity.pdbx_description
1 polymer ?
#
loop_
_entity_poly.entity_id
_entity_poly.type
_entity_poly.pdbx_seq_one_letter_code
_entity_poly.pdbx_strand_id
1 'polypeptide(L)'
;MHHTPDPKGAFISLAGKVKKGGNISAWIYGAENNEWITRFVDPIRTGFTSKISQPTLLQLSKLPTLGVYLSTKLVYRPLNSVAKPIAKHLFYNEYLNHLGTFGWREQHNIVFDHLVAPTAFYISKADFETWWKDIEAENVEIIWHNQNSWCGFGEIK
;
A
#
# COMPACT_ATOMS: atom_id res chain seq x y z
N MET A 1 2.21 7.27 -5.73
CA MET A 1 1.63 8.65 -5.74
C MET A 1 1.24 9.12 -4.36
N HIS A 2 0.72 8.24 -3.50
CA HIS A 2 0.31 8.51 -2.11
C HIS A 2 1.36 9.10 -1.14
N HIS A 3 2.62 9.26 -1.56
CA HIS A 3 3.65 9.94 -0.77
C HIS A 3 3.90 11.39 -1.22
N THR A 4 3.24 11.86 -2.29
CA THR A 4 3.37 13.26 -2.74
C THR A 4 2.45 14.17 -1.91
N PRO A 5 2.79 15.45 -1.73
CA PRO A 5 1.95 16.39 -0.97
C PRO A 5 0.53 16.57 -1.53
N ASP A 6 0.37 16.44 -2.85
CA ASP A 6 -0.92 16.42 -3.54
C ASP A 6 -1.00 15.20 -4.49
N PRO A 7 -1.46 14.03 -4.00
CA PRO A 7 -1.57 12.82 -4.80
C PRO A 7 -2.49 12.96 -6.02
N LYS A 8 -3.59 13.71 -5.90
CA LYS A 8 -4.55 13.93 -6.98
C LYS A 8 -3.96 14.83 -8.07
N GLY A 9 -3.39 15.96 -7.68
CA GLY A 9 -2.71 16.85 -8.62
C GLY A 9 -1.53 16.18 -9.33
N ALA A 10 -0.77 15.33 -8.62
CA ALA A 10 0.29 14.53 -9.23
C ALA A 10 -0.24 13.55 -10.28
N PHE A 11 -1.37 12.88 -10.00
CA PHE A 11 -2.02 11.99 -10.96
C PHE A 11 -2.49 12.74 -12.20
N ILE A 12 -3.23 13.85 -12.03
CA ILE A 12 -3.75 14.66 -13.14
C ILE A 12 -2.60 15.19 -14.00
N SER A 13 -1.53 15.68 -13.36
CA SER A 13 -0.34 16.18 -14.06
C SER A 13 0.33 15.09 -14.89
N LEU A 14 0.44 13.86 -14.36
CA LEU A 14 1.02 12.72 -15.08
C LEU A 14 0.12 12.28 -16.24
N ALA A 15 -1.19 12.20 -16.03
CA ALA A 15 -2.17 11.88 -17.07
C ALA A 15 -2.10 12.86 -18.25
N GLY A 16 -1.95 14.17 -17.96
CA GLY A 16 -1.78 15.20 -18.99
C GLY A 16 -0.50 15.09 -19.82
N LYS A 17 0.42 14.17 -19.51
CA LYS A 17 1.61 13.86 -20.34
C LYS A 17 1.42 12.64 -21.24
N VAL A 18 0.34 11.89 -21.04
CA VAL A 18 0.00 10.74 -21.87
C VAL A 18 -0.63 11.24 -23.17
N LYS A 19 -0.22 10.68 -24.30
CA LYS A 19 -0.82 11.02 -25.60
C LYS A 19 -2.26 10.53 -25.67
N LYS A 20 -3.10 11.21 -26.46
CA LYS A 20 -4.44 10.74 -26.83
C LYS A 20 -4.40 9.30 -27.38
N GLY A 21 -5.31 8.45 -26.91
CA GLY A 21 -5.35 7.00 -27.14
C GLY A 21 -4.31 6.20 -26.35
N GLY A 22 -3.53 6.86 -25.48
CA GLY A 22 -2.58 6.23 -24.58
C GLY A 22 -3.27 5.75 -23.30
N ASN A 23 -2.58 4.89 -22.55
CA ASN A 23 -3.11 4.34 -21.31
C ASN A 23 -2.32 4.85 -20.11
N ILE A 24 -3.00 4.98 -18.97
CA ILE A 24 -2.36 5.26 -17.68
C ILE A 24 -2.75 4.19 -16.67
N SER A 25 -1.77 3.78 -15.86
CA SER A 25 -1.99 2.94 -14.68
C SER A 25 -1.51 3.67 -13.45
N ALA A 26 -2.28 3.59 -12.37
CA ALA A 26 -1.98 4.23 -11.10
C ALA A 26 -2.25 3.27 -9.95
N TRP A 27 -1.35 3.29 -8.96
CA TRP A 27 -1.47 2.53 -7.73
C TRP A 27 -1.40 3.46 -6.52
N ILE A 28 -2.34 3.27 -5.59
CA ILE A 28 -2.50 4.06 -4.38
C ILE A 28 -2.83 3.17 -3.18
N TYR A 29 -2.41 3.60 -1.98
CA TYR A 29 -2.87 2.98 -0.74
C TYR A 29 -4.35 3.27 -0.51
N GLY A 30 -5.13 2.24 -0.26
CA GLY A 30 -6.58 2.34 -0.05
C GLY A 30 -6.88 2.81 1.37
N ALA A 31 -7.87 3.69 1.55
CA ALA A 31 -8.37 4.02 2.89
C ALA A 31 -9.06 2.82 3.54
N GLU A 32 -9.74 2.03 2.73
CA GLU A 32 -10.39 0.79 3.12
C GLU A 32 -9.35 -0.24 3.62
N ASN A 33 -9.69 -0.96 4.69
CA ASN A 33 -8.87 -1.97 5.37
C ASN A 33 -7.54 -1.48 5.99
N ASN A 34 -7.14 -0.22 5.77
CA ASN A 34 -5.91 0.36 6.30
C ASN A 34 -6.13 1.26 7.53
N GLU A 35 -7.35 1.32 8.06
CA GLU A 35 -7.67 2.18 9.21
C GLU A 35 -6.80 1.90 10.45
N TRP A 36 -6.39 0.64 10.64
CA TRP A 36 -5.46 0.30 11.72
C TRP A 36 -4.08 0.96 11.52
N ILE A 37 -3.64 1.17 10.28
CA ILE A 37 -2.38 1.85 9.99
C ILE A 37 -2.52 3.33 10.34
N THR A 38 -3.58 3.99 9.87
CA THR A 38 -3.82 5.41 10.16
C THR A 38 -4.09 5.68 11.64
N ARG A 39 -4.69 4.74 12.38
CA ARG A 39 -4.98 4.89 13.81
C ARG A 39 -3.82 4.51 14.74
N PHE A 40 -2.98 3.54 14.38
CA PHE A 40 -1.95 3.01 15.30
C PHE A 40 -0.52 3.22 14.81
N VAL A 41 -0.25 3.02 13.52
CA VAL A 41 1.10 3.14 12.98
C VAL A 41 1.45 4.60 12.71
N ASP A 42 0.53 5.37 12.12
CA ASP A 42 0.76 6.78 11.78
C ASP A 42 1.07 7.67 12.99
N PRO A 43 0.42 7.51 14.17
CA PRO A 43 0.82 8.26 15.37
C PRO A 43 2.22 7.92 15.87
N ILE A 44 2.61 6.64 15.84
CA ILE A 44 3.97 6.21 16.19
C ILE A 44 4.97 6.78 15.19
N ARG A 45 4.61 6.75 13.90
CA ARG A 45 5.42 7.27 12.80
C ARG A 45 5.69 8.76 12.96
N THR A 46 4.63 9.55 13.03
CA THR A 46 4.71 11.02 13.08
C THR A 46 5.19 11.56 14.42
N GLY A 47 4.85 10.87 15.52
CA GLY A 47 5.25 11.25 16.86
C GLY A 47 6.71 10.93 17.18
N PHE A 48 7.20 9.79 16.70
CA PHE A 48 8.47 9.20 17.13
C PHE A 48 9.39 8.77 15.98
N THR A 49 9.00 7.79 15.16
CA THR A 49 9.98 7.14 14.27
C THR A 49 10.48 8.03 13.14
N SER A 50 9.66 8.94 12.61
CA SER A 50 10.05 9.88 11.56
C SER A 50 11.14 10.88 12.00
N LYS A 51 11.36 11.02 13.31
CA LYS A 51 12.37 11.91 13.90
C LYS A 51 13.70 11.21 14.17
N ILE A 52 13.75 9.88 14.04
CA ILE A 52 14.96 9.07 14.21
C ILE A 52 15.79 9.15 12.93
N SER A 53 17.13 9.16 13.04
CA SER A 53 17.98 9.07 11.86
C SER A 53 17.72 7.78 11.08
N GLN A 54 17.66 7.88 9.76
CA GLN A 54 17.31 6.75 8.88
C GLN A 54 18.19 5.50 9.09
N PRO A 55 19.53 5.61 9.27
CA PRO A 55 20.37 4.42 9.53
C PRO A 55 20.00 3.70 10.82
N THR A 56 19.66 4.45 11.87
CA THR A 56 19.24 3.89 13.16
C THR A 56 17.86 3.25 13.04
N LEU A 57 16.91 3.93 12.41
CA LEU A 57 15.56 3.42 12.21
C LEU A 57 15.58 2.13 11.36
N LEU A 58 16.48 2.04 10.38
CA LEU A 58 16.68 0.83 9.59
C LEU A 58 17.14 -0.36 10.45
N GLN A 59 17.97 -0.14 11.47
CA GLN A 59 18.34 -1.22 12.39
C GLN A 59 17.20 -1.55 13.35
N LEU A 60 16.52 -0.54 13.89
CA LEU A 60 15.40 -0.74 14.83
C LEU A 60 14.22 -1.46 14.16
N SER A 61 13.96 -1.21 12.88
CA SER A 61 12.87 -1.84 12.14
C SER A 61 13.04 -3.35 11.96
N LYS A 62 14.23 -3.92 12.22
CA LYS A 62 14.44 -5.37 12.24
C LYS A 62 13.56 -6.07 13.28
N LEU A 63 13.27 -5.43 14.41
CA LEU A 63 12.44 -6.01 15.47
C LEU A 63 10.98 -6.19 15.02
N PRO A 64 10.24 -5.16 14.56
CA PRO A 64 8.90 -5.36 14.02
C PRO A 64 8.93 -6.25 12.76
N THR A 65 9.98 -6.16 11.94
CA THR A 65 10.17 -7.08 10.79
C THR A 65 10.22 -8.52 11.22
N LEU A 66 10.89 -8.86 12.33
CA LEU A 66 10.94 -10.24 12.82
C LEU A 66 9.55 -10.78 13.14
N GLY A 67 8.69 -9.98 13.77
CA GLY A 67 7.31 -10.37 14.03
C GLY A 67 6.50 -10.61 12.75
N VAL A 68 6.62 -9.71 11.77
CA VAL A 68 5.97 -9.86 10.45
C VAL A 68 6.52 -11.08 9.71
N TYR A 69 7.84 -11.26 9.70
CA TYR A 69 8.50 -12.36 9.01
C TYR A 69 8.09 -13.72 9.58
N LEU A 70 8.14 -13.89 10.90
CA LEU A 70 7.74 -15.15 11.54
C LEU A 70 6.25 -15.42 11.36
N SER A 71 5.38 -14.43 11.55
CA SER A 71 3.94 -14.61 11.36
C SER A 71 3.60 -15.00 9.92
N THR A 72 4.20 -14.32 8.93
CA THR A 72 3.93 -14.61 7.53
C THR A 72 4.44 -16.00 7.12
N LYS A 73 5.62 -16.42 7.58
CA LYS A 73 6.22 -17.73 7.25
C LYS A 73 5.63 -18.90 8.00
N LEU A 74 5.26 -18.73 9.27
CA LEU A 74 4.83 -19.82 10.15
C LEU A 74 3.31 -19.93 10.27
N VAL A 75 2.56 -18.85 10.02
CA VAL A 75 1.10 -18.83 10.18
C VAL A 75 0.40 -18.60 8.84
N TYR A 76 0.62 -17.45 8.21
CA TYR A 76 -0.17 -17.07 7.02
C TYR A 76 0.09 -18.00 5.83
N ARG A 77 1.36 -18.24 5.47
CA ARG A 77 1.70 -19.10 4.33
C ARG A 77 1.22 -20.55 4.51
N PRO A 78 1.50 -21.22 5.65
CA PRO A 78 1.01 -22.59 5.87
C PRO A 78 -0.52 -22.66 5.88
N LEU A 79 -1.21 -21.78 6.63
CA LEU A 79 -2.68 -21.83 6.72
C LEU A 79 -3.35 -21.57 5.37
N ASN A 80 -2.86 -20.64 4.55
CA ASN A 80 -3.40 -20.45 3.20
C ASN A 80 -3.14 -21.64 2.27
N SER A 81 -2.09 -22.44 2.54
CA SER A 81 -1.78 -23.64 1.77
C SER A 81 -2.60 -24.86 2.19
N VAL A 82 -2.88 -25.04 3.48
CA VAL A 82 -3.48 -26.28 4.01
C VAL A 82 -4.93 -26.13 4.47
N ALA A 83 -5.37 -24.91 4.80
CA ALA A 83 -6.67 -24.63 5.42
C ALA A 83 -7.27 -23.30 4.95
N LYS A 84 -7.35 -23.11 3.63
CA LYS A 84 -7.84 -21.87 3.00
C LYS A 84 -9.20 -21.36 3.53
N PRO A 85 -10.21 -22.22 3.82
CA PRO A 85 -11.48 -21.74 4.39
C PRO A 85 -11.35 -21.09 5.77
N ILE A 86 -10.32 -21.44 6.53
CA ILE A 86 -10.00 -20.83 7.82
C ILE A 86 -9.15 -19.58 7.58
N ALA A 87 -8.11 -19.70 6.75
CA ALA A 87 -7.15 -18.63 6.48
C ALA A 87 -7.80 -17.33 5.96
N LYS A 88 -8.87 -17.42 5.16
CA LYS A 88 -9.59 -16.25 4.64
C LYS A 88 -10.15 -15.31 5.72
N HIS A 89 -10.32 -15.78 6.95
CA HIS A 89 -10.81 -14.98 8.07
C HIS A 89 -9.67 -14.36 8.90
N LEU A 90 -8.41 -14.67 8.58
CA LEU A 90 -7.28 -14.03 9.24
C LEU A 90 -7.27 -12.54 8.93
N PHE A 91 -6.89 -11.75 9.93
CA PHE A 91 -6.68 -10.32 9.76
C PHE A 91 -5.70 -10.06 8.61
N TYR A 92 -6.10 -9.21 7.67
CA TYR A 92 -5.25 -8.73 6.58
C TYR A 92 -4.64 -9.87 5.75
N ASN A 93 -5.39 -10.97 5.60
CA ASN A 93 -4.89 -12.24 5.06
C ASN A 93 -4.26 -12.10 3.68
N GLU A 94 -4.96 -11.44 2.73
CA GLU A 94 -4.47 -11.32 1.35
C GLU A 94 -3.09 -10.66 1.31
N TYR A 95 -2.91 -9.55 2.04
CA TYR A 95 -1.63 -8.84 2.11
C TYR A 95 -0.56 -9.65 2.86
N LEU A 96 -0.84 -10.17 4.05
CA LEU A 96 0.17 -10.88 4.85
C LEU A 96 0.56 -12.23 4.24
N ASN A 97 -0.36 -12.93 3.59
CA ASN A 97 -0.05 -14.10 2.78
C ASN A 97 0.85 -13.74 1.59
N HIS A 98 0.57 -12.62 0.91
CA HIS A 98 1.41 -12.12 -0.17
C HIS A 98 2.82 -11.75 0.33
N LEU A 99 2.95 -11.01 1.44
CA LEU A 99 4.23 -10.69 2.08
C LEU A 99 5.04 -11.93 2.40
N GLY A 100 4.38 -13.01 2.80
CA GLY A 100 5.02 -14.30 3.08
C GLY A 100 5.71 -14.94 1.87
N THR A 101 5.48 -14.46 0.64
CA THR A 101 6.25 -14.89 -0.55
C THR A 101 7.65 -14.29 -0.56
N PHE A 102 7.85 -13.13 0.07
CA PHE A 102 9.12 -12.43 0.07
C PHE A 102 10.11 -12.96 1.12
N GLY A 103 11.39 -12.67 0.89
CA GLY A 103 12.48 -12.94 1.85
C GLY A 103 12.60 -11.87 2.93
N TRP A 104 13.49 -12.09 3.89
CA TRP A 104 13.74 -11.17 5.01
C TRP A 104 14.00 -9.73 4.56
N ARG A 105 14.90 -9.55 3.59
CA ARG A 105 15.34 -8.23 3.11
C ARG A 105 14.18 -7.38 2.60
N GLU A 106 13.31 -7.98 1.79
CA GLU A 106 12.16 -7.29 1.21
C GLU A 106 11.18 -6.84 2.31
N GLN A 107 10.83 -7.76 3.22
CA GLN A 107 9.92 -7.45 4.31
C GLN A 107 10.51 -6.39 5.25
N HIS A 108 11.82 -6.44 5.49
CA HIS A 108 12.53 -5.45 6.28
C HIS A 108 12.42 -4.06 5.67
N ASN A 109 12.64 -3.95 4.36
CA ASN A 109 12.48 -2.69 3.63
C ASN A 109 11.02 -2.20 3.68
N ILE A 110 10.03 -3.07 3.47
CA ILE A 110 8.61 -2.69 3.56
C ILE A 110 8.26 -2.14 4.95
N VAL A 111 8.68 -2.83 6.02
CA VAL A 111 8.43 -2.38 7.40
C VAL A 111 9.17 -1.08 7.69
N PHE A 112 10.42 -0.94 7.23
CA PHE A 112 11.17 0.31 7.35
C PHE A 112 10.46 1.47 6.64
N ASP A 113 9.99 1.25 5.41
CA ASP A 113 9.30 2.26 4.60
C ASP A 113 8.02 2.76 5.29
N HIS A 114 7.25 1.87 5.92
CA HIS A 114 6.09 2.24 6.73
C HIS A 114 6.44 3.14 7.92
N LEU A 115 7.64 3.02 8.48
CA LEU A 115 8.10 3.76 9.66
C LEU A 115 8.86 5.05 9.33
N VAL A 116 9.49 5.13 8.16
CA VAL A 116 10.34 6.27 7.75
C VAL A 116 9.56 7.34 6.99
N ALA A 117 8.50 6.97 6.26
CA ALA A 117 7.79 7.87 5.37
C ALA A 117 7.21 9.09 6.13
N PRO A 118 7.59 10.34 5.77
CA PRO A 118 7.06 11.53 6.44
C PRO A 118 5.54 11.68 6.29
N THR A 119 5.00 11.20 5.18
CA THR A 119 3.57 11.27 4.88
C THR A 119 3.18 10.09 4.02
N ALA A 120 1.99 9.55 4.26
CA ALA A 120 1.32 8.61 3.38
C ALA A 120 -0.18 8.92 3.38
N PHE A 121 -0.74 9.17 2.21
CA PHE A 121 -2.17 9.40 2.03
C PHE A 121 -2.85 8.07 1.68
N TYR A 122 -3.87 7.72 2.47
CA TYR A 122 -4.74 6.59 2.17
C TYR A 122 -6.01 7.13 1.52
N ILE A 123 -6.26 6.73 0.29
CA ILE A 123 -7.27 7.32 -0.58
C ILE A 123 -8.39 6.31 -0.76
N SER A 124 -9.64 6.73 -0.56
CA SER A 124 -10.79 5.83 -0.74
C SER A 124 -10.98 5.49 -2.22
N LYS A 125 -11.64 4.37 -2.50
CA LYS A 125 -12.01 4.03 -3.88
C LYS A 125 -12.83 5.13 -4.52
N ALA A 126 -13.79 5.69 -3.78
CA ALA A 126 -14.67 6.74 -4.24
C ALA A 126 -13.89 8.00 -4.64
N ASP A 127 -12.92 8.42 -3.82
CA ASP A 127 -12.05 9.55 -4.16
C ASP A 127 -11.20 9.24 -5.38
N PHE A 128 -10.63 8.04 -5.46
CA PHE A 128 -9.80 7.64 -6.60
C PHE A 128 -10.61 7.61 -7.90
N GLU A 129 -11.86 7.14 -7.88
CA GLU A 129 -12.81 7.19 -9.00
C GLU A 129 -13.02 8.63 -9.50
N THR A 130 -13.03 9.63 -8.61
CA THR A 130 -13.13 11.04 -9.06
C THR A 130 -11.91 11.49 -9.86
N TRP A 131 -10.71 10.97 -9.57
CA TRP A 131 -9.50 11.37 -10.28
C TRP A 131 -9.56 10.95 -11.75
N TRP A 132 -10.09 9.76 -12.02
CA TRP A 132 -10.28 9.25 -13.39
C TRP A 132 -11.33 10.04 -14.16
N LYS A 133 -12.39 10.51 -13.48
CA LYS A 133 -13.41 11.38 -14.08
C LYS A 133 -12.84 12.74 -14.45
N ASP A 134 -12.00 13.32 -13.60
CA ASP A 134 -11.42 14.65 -13.81
C ASP A 134 -10.44 14.72 -15.00
N ILE A 135 -9.86 13.59 -15.38
CA ILE A 135 -9.01 13.47 -16.59
C ILE A 135 -9.78 12.97 -17.81
N GLU A 136 -11.11 12.84 -17.71
CA GLU A 136 -12.00 12.33 -18.76
C GLU A 136 -11.54 10.97 -19.33
N ALA A 137 -10.99 10.09 -18.48
CA ALA A 137 -10.51 8.79 -18.92
C ALA A 137 -11.67 7.85 -19.29
N GLU A 138 -11.44 7.03 -20.31
CA GLU A 138 -12.36 5.99 -20.76
C GLU A 138 -11.85 4.60 -20.37
N ASN A 139 -12.72 3.58 -20.42
CA ASN A 139 -12.37 2.19 -20.12
C ASN A 139 -11.70 2.00 -18.75
N VAL A 140 -12.17 2.76 -17.76
CA VAL A 140 -11.54 2.81 -16.43
C VAL A 140 -11.90 1.56 -15.62
N GLU A 141 -10.88 0.85 -15.18
CA GLU A 141 -10.98 -0.27 -14.24
C GLU A 141 -10.26 0.09 -12.94
N ILE A 142 -10.93 -0.11 -11.80
CA ILE A 142 -10.33 0.03 -10.47
C ILE A 142 -10.53 -1.26 -9.70
N ILE A 143 -9.42 -1.94 -9.43
CA ILE A 143 -9.39 -3.25 -8.80
C ILE A 143 -8.55 -3.23 -7.52
N TRP A 144 -8.84 -4.20 -6.66
CA TRP A 144 -8.03 -4.43 -5.47
C TRP A 144 -6.62 -4.91 -5.82
N HIS A 145 -5.64 -4.37 -5.11
CA HIS A 145 -4.32 -4.97 -4.95
C HIS A 145 -4.20 -5.45 -3.50
N ASN A 146 -4.15 -6.77 -3.31
CA ASN A 146 -4.00 -7.44 -2.00
C ASN A 146 -4.99 -6.99 -0.90
N GLN A 147 -6.16 -6.47 -1.29
CA GLN A 147 -7.19 -5.90 -0.41
C GLN A 147 -6.72 -4.75 0.51
N ASN A 148 -5.56 -4.17 0.25
CA ASN A 148 -5.02 -3.04 1.00
C ASN A 148 -4.71 -1.82 0.14
N SER A 149 -4.89 -1.91 -1.17
CA SER A 149 -4.57 -0.83 -2.10
C SER A 149 -5.43 -0.92 -3.35
N TRP A 150 -5.53 0.18 -4.08
CA TRP A 150 -6.27 0.24 -5.35
C TRP A 150 -5.30 0.36 -6.51
N CYS A 151 -5.50 -0.47 -7.53
CA CYS A 151 -4.91 -0.30 -8.85
C CYS A 151 -5.98 0.22 -9.80
N GLY A 152 -5.72 1.35 -10.44
CA GLY A 152 -6.55 1.88 -11.50
C GLY A 152 -5.83 1.80 -12.84
N PHE A 153 -6.59 1.55 -13.91
CA PHE A 153 -6.14 1.56 -15.29
C PHE A 153 -7.21 2.23 -16.17
N GLY A 154 -6.81 3.02 -17.15
CA GLY A 154 -7.74 3.66 -18.08
C GLY A 154 -7.04 4.31 -19.27
N GLU A 155 -7.83 4.66 -20.27
CA GLU A 155 -7.39 5.26 -21.53
C GLU A 155 -7.61 6.78 -21.54
N ILE A 156 -6.63 7.52 -22.06
CA ILE A 156 -6.65 8.99 -22.17
C ILE A 156 -7.20 9.40 -23.52
N LYS A 157 -8.21 10.27 -23.50
CA LYS A 157 -8.91 10.77 -24.69
C LYS A 157 -8.22 11.95 -25.38
#